data_AF-A0A1V3KN17-F1
#
_entry.id   AF-A0A1V3KN17-F1
#
_cell.length_a   1.000
_cell.length_b   1.000
_cell.length_c   1.000
_cell.angle_alpha   90.00
_cell.angle_beta   90.00
_cell.angle_gamma   90.00
#
_symmetry.space_group_name_H-M   'P 1'
#
loop_
_entity.id
_entity.type
_entity.pdbx_description
1 polymer ?
#
loop_
_entity_poly.entity_id
_entity_poly.type
_entity_poly.pdbx_seq_one_letter_code
_entity_poly.pdbx_strand_id
1 'polypeptide(L)'
;MKKIAISLLIVLVAIFAFFYIQLQQAKTQLTEQLAQHNIQVKSLDFNLIPQPYFSIEQLNYHEISLKQIEGKLAFLPLVIGEPKLEQLRINQAKLSEKSLNSAKITMHFSDFPLKKLLAKAIPFNGKNHLSIELEKPIYGKNTRFNLSFNKGKIALNQGNESLFQIDGVSLNGQTLDYIEVHADFSKPHKILAAYIKPYCTTDCLAVLKFNSLAQKSAVKFSGKNFPMERLLSLLSFPNTMTGTTDFNIQLAFAQSELMQGQFDFNARDGELLGINLLDLLSQYFPINYNDELLQGKSMNTPYQTAISSLSLENNLLTVNKISLKTPALLGEGNGAIDLHTMQCDINLTLSATNEKYKKLKLPIRFFDSCYSPQYKLELNKDFRKQLKNLIKEKLK
;
A
#
# COMPACT_ATOMS: atom_id res chain seq x y z
N MET A 1 51.23 -37.46 -6.13
CA MET A 1 50.46 -36.34 -5.52
C MET A 1 50.85 -34.95 -6.07
N LYS A 2 52.14 -34.56 -6.14
CA LYS A 2 52.55 -33.22 -6.65
C LYS A 2 52.07 -32.88 -8.09
N LYS A 3 52.11 -33.82 -9.04
CA LYS A 3 51.65 -33.58 -10.43
C LYS A 3 50.13 -33.35 -10.54
N ILE A 4 49.35 -34.06 -9.72
CA ILE A 4 47.88 -33.91 -9.66
C ILE A 4 47.54 -32.54 -9.07
N ALA A 5 48.22 -32.13 -7.99
CA ALA A 5 48.02 -30.82 -7.37
C ALA A 5 48.36 -29.65 -8.30
N ILE A 6 49.44 -29.75 -9.09
CA ILE A 6 49.83 -28.73 -10.08
C ILE A 6 48.82 -28.66 -11.22
N SER A 7 48.37 -29.81 -11.73
CA SER A 7 47.32 -29.85 -12.76
C SER A 7 46.00 -29.24 -12.26
N LEU A 8 45.61 -29.52 -11.01
CA LEU A 8 44.42 -28.94 -10.40
C LEU A 8 44.55 -27.42 -10.21
N LEU A 9 45.73 -26.94 -9.80
CA LEU A 9 46.03 -25.51 -9.66
C LEU A 9 45.92 -24.78 -11.01
N ILE A 10 46.45 -25.37 -12.09
CA ILE A 10 46.37 -24.77 -13.44
C ILE A 10 44.92 -24.66 -13.90
N VAL A 11 44.12 -25.70 -13.71
CA VAL A 11 42.68 -25.68 -14.02
C VAL A 11 41.96 -24.61 -13.20
N LEU A 12 42.29 -24.52 -11.91
CA LEU A 12 41.70 -23.55 -10.99
C LEU A 12 42.06 -22.10 -11.40
N VAL A 13 43.32 -21.83 -11.75
CA VAL A 13 43.78 -20.53 -12.27
C VAL A 13 43.11 -20.22 -13.63
N ALA A 14 42.97 -21.19 -14.53
CA ALA A 14 42.29 -21.00 -15.80
C ALA A 14 40.80 -20.66 -15.61
N ILE A 15 40.13 -21.34 -14.67
CA ILE A 15 38.75 -21.03 -14.27
C ILE A 15 38.66 -19.60 -13.71
N PHE A 16 39.56 -19.21 -12.79
CA PHE A 16 39.58 -17.85 -12.24
C PHE A 16 39.88 -16.78 -13.30
N ALA A 17 40.82 -17.02 -14.21
CA ALA A 17 41.15 -16.10 -15.30
C ALA A 17 39.97 -15.95 -16.28
N PHE A 18 39.36 -17.06 -16.67
CA PHE A 18 38.16 -17.06 -17.51
C PHE A 18 37.01 -16.31 -16.82
N PHE A 19 36.80 -16.54 -15.52
CA PHE A 19 35.79 -15.84 -14.75
C PHE A 19 36.05 -14.33 -14.68
N TYR A 20 37.30 -13.94 -14.45
CA TYR A 20 37.70 -12.53 -14.42
C TYR A 20 37.41 -11.84 -15.76
N ILE A 21 37.68 -12.53 -16.88
CA ILE A 21 37.33 -12.03 -18.22
C ILE A 21 35.81 -11.80 -18.35
N GLN A 22 34.99 -12.76 -17.92
CA GLN A 22 33.53 -12.62 -17.96
C GLN A 22 33.02 -11.46 -17.08
N LEU A 23 33.62 -11.26 -15.91
CA LEU A 23 33.29 -10.14 -15.03
C LEU A 23 33.64 -8.79 -15.68
N GLN A 24 34.77 -8.70 -16.39
CA GLN A 24 35.14 -7.50 -17.15
C GLN A 24 34.19 -7.24 -18.33
N GLN A 25 33.74 -8.28 -19.02
CA GLN A 25 32.73 -8.12 -20.08
C GLN A 25 31.40 -7.58 -19.53
N ALA A 26 30.95 -8.08 -18.38
CA ALA A 26 29.77 -7.56 -17.69
C ALA A 26 29.95 -6.09 -17.26
N LYS A 27 31.16 -5.72 -16.80
CA LYS A 27 31.51 -4.34 -16.47
C LYS A 27 31.41 -3.43 -17.69
N THR A 28 32.09 -3.79 -18.79
CA THR A 28 32.05 -3.03 -20.04
C THR A 28 30.62 -2.84 -20.53
N GLN A 29 29.82 -3.91 -20.53
CA GLN A 29 28.42 -3.86 -20.93
C GLN A 29 27.61 -2.85 -20.09
N LEU A 30 27.76 -2.87 -18.76
CA LEU A 30 27.05 -1.93 -17.89
C LEU A 30 27.54 -0.48 -18.08
N THR A 31 28.86 -0.28 -18.21
CA THR A 31 29.45 1.04 -18.47
C THR A 31 28.95 1.63 -19.79
N GLU A 32 28.91 0.84 -20.85
CA GLU A 32 28.37 1.27 -22.16
C GLU A 32 26.89 1.68 -22.04
N GLN A 33 26.08 0.90 -21.32
CA GLN A 33 24.68 1.26 -21.10
C GLN A 33 24.51 2.56 -20.31
N LEU A 34 25.30 2.78 -19.26
CA LEU A 34 25.27 4.03 -18.49
C LEU A 34 25.67 5.23 -19.37
N ALA A 35 26.74 5.09 -20.16
CA ALA A 35 27.23 6.11 -21.07
C ALA A 35 26.21 6.46 -22.16
N GLN A 36 25.56 5.46 -22.77
CA GLN A 36 24.50 5.66 -23.78
C GLN A 36 23.30 6.46 -23.24
N HIS A 37 23.06 6.42 -21.93
CA HIS A 37 21.96 7.12 -21.27
C HIS A 37 22.40 8.42 -20.55
N ASN A 38 23.63 8.90 -20.81
CA ASN A 38 24.21 10.08 -20.18
C ASN A 38 24.19 10.03 -18.64
N ILE A 39 24.31 8.83 -18.07
CA ILE A 39 24.33 8.62 -16.62
C ILE A 39 25.78 8.69 -16.15
N GLN A 40 26.13 9.76 -15.44
CA GLN A 40 27.45 9.91 -14.80
C GLN A 40 27.45 9.19 -13.44
N VAL A 41 28.39 8.26 -13.27
CA VAL A 41 28.59 7.50 -12.02
C VAL A 41 29.95 7.85 -11.41
N LYS A 42 29.98 8.06 -10.09
CA LYS A 42 31.22 8.43 -9.37
C LYS A 42 32.20 7.26 -9.28
N SER A 43 31.69 6.07 -9.00
CA SER A 43 32.44 4.81 -9.06
C SER A 43 31.51 3.68 -9.52
N LEU A 44 32.08 2.73 -10.25
CA LEU A 44 31.43 1.48 -10.64
C LEU A 44 32.42 0.35 -10.38
N ASP A 45 32.18 -0.36 -9.29
CA ASP A 45 33.04 -1.45 -8.82
C ASP A 45 32.36 -2.78 -9.06
N PHE A 46 33.15 -3.77 -9.49
CA PHE A 46 32.71 -5.15 -9.65
C PHE A 46 33.56 -6.04 -8.77
N ASN A 47 32.91 -6.91 -8.00
CA ASN A 47 33.56 -7.81 -7.07
C ASN A 47 32.95 -9.21 -7.18
N LEU A 48 33.71 -10.19 -6.71
CA LEU A 48 33.44 -11.60 -6.95
C LEU A 48 32.88 -12.35 -5.73
N ILE A 49 33.26 -11.93 -4.52
CA ILE A 49 33.09 -12.71 -3.29
C ILE A 49 32.09 -12.00 -2.37
N PRO A 50 31.13 -12.72 -1.74
CA PRO A 50 30.87 -14.17 -1.83
C PRO A 50 30.11 -14.60 -3.09
N GLN A 51 29.54 -13.65 -3.83
CA GLN A 51 28.91 -13.86 -5.13
C GLN A 51 29.18 -12.64 -6.02
N PRO A 52 29.14 -12.76 -7.35
CA PRO A 52 29.43 -11.65 -8.25
C PRO A 52 28.44 -10.50 -8.06
N TYR A 53 28.96 -9.29 -7.90
CA TYR A 53 28.14 -8.09 -7.74
C TYR A 53 28.81 -6.85 -8.33
N PHE A 54 28.00 -5.84 -8.62
CA PHE A 54 28.45 -4.48 -8.90
C PHE A 54 27.92 -3.51 -7.85
N SER A 55 28.67 -2.46 -7.58
CA SER A 55 28.27 -1.34 -6.71
C SER A 55 28.46 -0.02 -7.45
N ILE A 56 27.48 0.86 -7.33
CA ILE A 56 27.53 2.23 -7.81
C ILE A 56 27.35 3.15 -6.60
N GLU A 57 28.32 4.02 -6.36
CA GLU A 57 28.21 5.04 -5.32
C GLU A 57 27.64 6.34 -5.89
N GLN A 58 26.72 6.93 -5.13
CA GLN A 58 26.16 8.26 -5.32
C GLN A 58 25.69 8.53 -6.76
N LEU A 59 24.47 8.07 -7.06
CA LEU A 59 23.77 8.39 -8.28
C LEU A 59 22.74 9.49 -8.00
N ASN A 60 22.98 10.69 -8.52
CA ASN A 60 22.00 11.76 -8.53
C ASN A 60 21.39 11.86 -9.93
N TYR A 61 20.06 11.68 -10.02
CA TYR A 61 19.32 11.83 -11.27
C TYR A 61 18.20 12.85 -11.08
N HIS A 62 18.36 14.01 -11.72
CA HIS A 62 17.53 15.20 -11.48
C HIS A 62 17.52 15.56 -9.98
N GLU A 63 16.39 15.41 -9.31
CA GLU A 63 16.26 15.64 -7.87
C GLU A 63 16.34 14.35 -7.04
N ILE A 64 16.30 13.17 -7.67
CA ILE A 64 16.35 11.89 -6.94
C ILE A 64 17.80 11.60 -6.55
N SER A 65 18.02 11.33 -5.26
CA SER A 65 19.33 10.97 -4.73
C SER A 65 19.35 9.50 -4.33
N LEU A 66 20.25 8.73 -4.92
CA LEU A 66 20.47 7.32 -4.62
C LEU A 66 21.89 7.17 -4.08
N LYS A 67 22.04 6.88 -2.80
CA LYS A 67 23.36 6.87 -2.17
C LYS A 67 24.23 5.69 -2.62
N GLN A 68 23.64 4.51 -2.71
CA GLN A 68 24.34 3.30 -3.11
C GLN A 68 23.39 2.35 -3.84
N ILE A 69 23.83 1.84 -4.98
CA ILE A 69 23.13 0.81 -5.75
C ILE A 69 24.04 -0.40 -5.81
N GLU A 70 23.52 -1.56 -5.45
CA GLU A 70 24.22 -2.85 -5.52
C GLU A 70 23.41 -3.81 -6.37
N GLY A 71 24.01 -4.38 -7.41
CA GLY A 71 23.40 -5.41 -8.24
C GLY A 71 24.15 -6.72 -8.12
N LYS A 72 23.45 -7.81 -7.82
CA LYS A 72 24.00 -9.16 -7.70
C LYS A 72 23.73 -9.94 -8.97
N LEU A 73 24.76 -10.57 -9.50
CA LEU A 73 24.69 -11.33 -10.75
C LEU A 73 24.67 -12.83 -10.47
N ALA A 74 23.89 -13.55 -11.28
CA ALA A 74 23.84 -15.00 -11.23
C ALA A 74 25.19 -15.61 -11.63
N PHE A 75 25.70 -16.52 -10.80
CA PHE A 75 27.03 -17.10 -11.02
C PHE A 75 27.12 -17.91 -12.32
N LEU A 76 26.25 -18.90 -12.52
CA LEU A 76 26.32 -19.77 -13.71
C LEU A 76 26.09 -19.01 -15.02
N PRO A 77 25.08 -18.13 -15.15
CA PRO A 77 24.90 -17.31 -16.36
C PRO A 77 26.10 -16.40 -16.65
N LEU A 78 26.76 -15.86 -15.63
CA LEU A 78 27.99 -15.07 -15.81
C LEU A 78 29.13 -15.91 -16.38
N VAL A 79 29.32 -17.16 -15.92
CA VAL A 79 30.37 -18.06 -16.43
C VAL A 79 30.19 -18.35 -17.92
N ILE A 80 28.96 -18.55 -18.39
CA ILE A 80 28.68 -18.87 -19.80
C ILE A 80 28.59 -17.61 -20.70
N GLY A 81 28.88 -16.43 -20.17
CA GLY A 81 28.87 -15.17 -20.93
C GLY A 81 27.49 -14.54 -21.14
N GLU A 82 26.49 -14.97 -20.37
CA GLU A 82 25.13 -14.41 -20.39
C GLU A 82 24.77 -13.83 -19.02
N PRO A 83 25.40 -12.72 -18.58
CA PRO A 83 25.19 -12.19 -17.24
C PRO A 83 23.72 -11.86 -17.00
N LYS A 84 23.16 -12.41 -15.92
CA LYS A 84 21.80 -12.16 -15.44
C LYS A 84 21.83 -11.49 -14.07
N LEU A 85 20.95 -10.52 -13.87
CA LEU A 85 20.76 -9.82 -12.61
C LEU A 85 19.77 -10.61 -11.74
N GLU A 86 20.20 -11.07 -10.57
CA GLU A 86 19.33 -11.77 -9.61
C GLU A 86 18.67 -10.81 -8.65
N GLN A 87 19.41 -9.77 -8.24
CA GLN A 87 18.94 -8.81 -7.26
C GLN A 87 19.50 -7.42 -7.56
N LEU A 88 18.67 -6.39 -7.38
CA LEU A 88 19.08 -4.99 -7.35
C LEU A 88 18.68 -4.40 -6.00
N ARG A 89 19.62 -3.78 -5.30
CA ARG A 89 19.40 -3.14 -4.01
C ARG A 89 19.81 -1.68 -4.10
N ILE A 90 18.91 -0.79 -3.73
CA ILE A 90 19.17 0.64 -3.59
C ILE A 90 19.10 0.96 -2.10
N ASN A 91 20.21 1.40 -1.53
CA ASN A 91 20.28 1.83 -0.14
C ASN A 91 20.12 3.36 -0.10
N GLN A 92 19.18 3.83 0.73
CA GLN A 92 18.88 5.26 0.95
C GLN A 92 18.52 6.01 -0.35
N ALA A 93 17.42 5.59 -0.98
CA ALA A 93 16.76 6.35 -2.03
C ALA A 93 15.96 7.52 -1.43
N LYS A 94 16.17 8.73 -1.94
CA LYS A 94 15.44 9.94 -1.56
C LYS A 94 14.83 10.60 -2.78
N LEU A 95 13.59 11.09 -2.65
CA LEU A 95 12.91 11.83 -3.72
C LEU A 95 13.58 13.18 -4.02
N SER A 96 14.21 13.77 -3.01
CA SER A 96 15.00 14.99 -3.04
C SER A 96 16.14 14.92 -2.01
N GLU A 97 17.24 15.64 -2.21
CA GLU A 97 18.32 15.77 -1.20
C GLU A 97 17.81 16.25 0.18
N LYS A 98 16.79 17.13 0.16
CA LYS A 98 16.16 17.70 1.36
C LYS A 98 15.07 16.82 1.96
N SER A 99 14.82 15.63 1.41
CA SER A 99 13.82 14.71 1.95
C SER A 99 14.25 14.21 3.34
N LEU A 100 13.32 14.30 4.29
CA LEU A 100 13.48 13.88 5.69
C LEU A 100 13.29 12.38 5.90
N ASN A 101 12.78 11.68 4.87
CA ASN A 101 12.60 10.25 4.85
C ASN A 101 13.38 9.65 3.67
N SER A 102 13.80 8.39 3.81
CA SER A 102 14.50 7.64 2.76
C SER A 102 13.91 6.23 2.66
N ALA A 103 14.21 5.55 1.55
CA ALA A 103 13.76 4.19 1.32
C ALA A 103 14.91 3.28 0.91
N LYS A 104 14.89 2.05 1.40
CA LYS A 104 15.66 0.94 0.86
C LYS A 104 14.78 0.17 -0.11
N ILE A 105 15.23 0.02 -1.34
CA ILE A 105 14.49 -0.67 -2.40
C ILE A 105 15.26 -1.94 -2.75
N THR A 106 14.61 -3.10 -2.70
CA THR A 106 15.20 -4.37 -3.09
C THR A 106 14.32 -5.03 -4.13
N MET A 107 14.88 -5.31 -5.30
CA MET A 107 14.24 -6.05 -6.37
C MET A 107 14.93 -7.39 -6.52
N HIS A 108 14.15 -8.47 -6.61
CA HIS A 108 14.60 -9.80 -6.97
C HIS A 108 13.97 -10.18 -8.30
N PHE A 109 14.80 -10.69 -9.20
CA PHE A 109 14.40 -11.08 -10.54
C PHE A 109 14.58 -12.59 -10.71
N SER A 110 13.66 -13.21 -11.45
CA SER A 110 13.78 -14.65 -11.75
C SER A 110 14.66 -14.92 -12.97
N ASP A 111 14.50 -14.14 -14.04
CA ASP A 111 15.28 -14.28 -15.27
C ASP A 111 15.46 -12.92 -15.96
N PHE A 112 16.46 -12.14 -15.52
CA PHE A 112 16.68 -10.79 -16.03
C PHE A 112 18.08 -10.63 -16.64
N PRO A 113 18.21 -10.60 -17.98
CA PRO A 113 19.50 -10.35 -18.63
C PRO A 113 20.03 -8.96 -18.30
N LEU A 114 21.29 -8.85 -17.86
CA LEU A 114 21.91 -7.56 -17.51
C LEU A 114 21.84 -6.56 -18.68
N LYS A 115 21.94 -7.05 -19.92
CA LYS A 115 21.84 -6.22 -21.15
C LYS A 115 20.49 -5.56 -21.36
N LYS A 116 19.47 -5.89 -20.55
CA LYS A 116 18.14 -5.27 -20.62
C LYS A 116 17.92 -4.20 -19.55
N LEU A 117 18.86 -3.98 -18.62
CA LEU A 117 18.68 -3.09 -17.46
C LEU A 117 18.27 -1.65 -17.84
N LEU A 118 18.87 -1.09 -18.90
CA LEU A 118 18.55 0.26 -19.38
C LEU A 118 17.93 0.26 -20.79
N ALA A 119 17.41 -0.88 -21.24
CA ALA A 119 16.76 -0.96 -22.56
C ALA A 119 15.50 -0.07 -22.60
N LYS A 120 15.18 0.49 -23.78
CA LYS A 120 13.92 1.24 -23.98
C LYS A 120 12.67 0.40 -23.67
N ALA A 121 12.75 -0.92 -23.85
CA ALA A 121 11.71 -1.86 -23.48
C ALA A 121 12.31 -2.97 -22.61
N ILE A 122 11.82 -3.08 -21.38
CA ILE A 122 12.32 -3.99 -20.35
C ILE A 122 11.21 -4.99 -20.01
N PRO A 123 11.30 -6.23 -20.53
CA PRO A 123 10.36 -7.28 -20.16
C PRO A 123 10.78 -7.94 -18.84
N PHE A 124 9.78 -8.31 -18.04
CA PHE A 124 9.91 -9.12 -16.84
C PHE A 124 9.07 -10.37 -17.03
N ASN A 125 9.67 -11.53 -16.79
CA ASN A 125 9.00 -12.82 -16.80
C ASN A 125 9.26 -13.53 -15.49
N GLY A 126 8.42 -14.52 -15.16
CA GLY A 126 8.54 -15.33 -13.95
C GLY A 126 8.23 -14.56 -12.66
N LYS A 127 8.51 -15.17 -11.52
CA LYS A 127 8.20 -14.58 -10.21
C LYS A 127 9.21 -13.49 -9.87
N ASN A 128 8.78 -12.25 -9.87
CA ASN A 128 9.59 -11.09 -9.49
C ASN A 128 9.08 -10.52 -8.17
N HIS A 129 9.99 -9.94 -7.38
CA HIS A 129 9.67 -9.36 -6.09
C HIS A 129 10.30 -7.98 -5.94
N LEU A 130 9.56 -7.02 -5.42
CA LEU A 130 10.00 -5.68 -5.09
C LEU A 130 9.62 -5.38 -3.64
N SER A 131 10.61 -5.18 -2.78
CA SER A 131 10.43 -4.74 -1.41
C SER A 131 10.87 -3.28 -1.30
N ILE A 132 10.01 -2.43 -0.76
CA ILE A 132 10.31 -1.05 -0.39
C ILE A 132 10.25 -0.97 1.13
N GLU A 133 11.32 -0.53 1.76
CA GLU A 133 11.44 -0.37 3.21
C GLU A 133 11.79 1.09 3.52
N LEU A 134 10.84 1.82 4.11
CA LEU A 134 11.01 3.21 4.49
C LEU A 134 11.79 3.31 5.80
N GLU A 135 12.62 4.34 5.93
CA GLU A 135 13.36 4.63 7.16
C GLU A 135 12.43 5.09 8.28
N LYS A 136 11.40 5.88 7.92
CA LYS A 136 10.29 6.27 8.81
C LYS A 136 8.95 5.89 8.16
N PRO A 137 7.94 5.44 8.94
CA PRO A 137 6.60 5.20 8.39
C PRO A 137 6.00 6.51 7.88
N ILE A 138 5.20 6.44 6.81
CA ILE A 138 4.43 7.60 6.32
C ILE A 138 3.27 7.91 7.28
N TYR A 139 2.62 6.85 7.75
CA TYR A 139 1.58 6.86 8.77
C TYR A 139 1.54 5.47 9.43
N GLY A 140 0.97 5.35 10.62
CA GLY A 140 0.96 4.07 11.33
C GLY A 140 2.36 3.62 11.75
N LYS A 141 2.55 2.30 11.76
CA LYS A 141 3.82 1.64 12.09
C LYS A 141 4.43 0.91 10.89
N ASN A 142 3.74 0.91 9.74
CA ASN A 142 4.19 0.14 8.60
C ASN A 142 5.29 0.88 7.82
N THR A 143 6.44 0.23 7.67
CA THR A 143 7.56 0.72 6.88
C THR A 143 7.83 -0.13 5.64
N ARG A 144 7.23 -1.32 5.54
CA ARG A 144 7.58 -2.29 4.48
C ARG A 144 6.41 -2.55 3.54
N PHE A 145 6.71 -2.50 2.25
CA PHE A 145 5.79 -2.78 1.17
C PHE A 145 6.40 -3.81 0.23
N ASN A 146 5.73 -4.94 0.11
CA ASN A 146 6.19 -6.11 -0.62
C ASN A 146 5.29 -6.34 -1.84
N LEU A 147 5.79 -6.00 -3.02
CA LEU A 147 5.14 -6.25 -4.29
C LEU A 147 5.70 -7.54 -4.90
N SER A 148 4.83 -8.40 -5.43
CA SER A 148 5.22 -9.53 -6.28
C SER A 148 4.41 -9.51 -7.56
N PHE A 149 4.99 -9.96 -8.66
CA PHE A 149 4.34 -10.00 -9.96
C PHE A 149 4.97 -11.08 -10.86
N ASN A 150 4.19 -11.60 -11.81
CA ASN A 150 4.60 -12.72 -12.66
C ASN A 150 5.06 -12.30 -14.06
N LYS A 151 4.51 -11.19 -14.56
CA LYS A 151 4.87 -10.63 -15.85
C LYS A 151 4.88 -9.12 -15.75
N GLY A 152 5.77 -8.50 -16.52
CA GLY A 152 5.85 -7.06 -16.57
C GLY A 152 6.50 -6.55 -17.85
N LYS A 153 6.21 -5.30 -18.18
CA LYS A 153 6.85 -4.58 -19.27
C LYS A 153 7.02 -3.14 -18.86
N ILE A 154 8.23 -2.62 -18.96
CA ILE A 154 8.52 -1.20 -18.84
C ILE A 154 8.91 -0.69 -20.23
N ALA A 155 8.19 0.29 -20.74
CA ALA A 155 8.54 1.04 -21.93
C ALA A 155 8.96 2.45 -21.49
N LEU A 156 10.25 2.76 -21.61
CA LEU A 156 10.83 4.04 -21.22
C LEU A 156 10.74 5.05 -22.36
N ASN A 157 10.39 6.30 -22.03
CA ASN A 157 10.45 7.47 -22.92
C ASN A 157 9.69 7.30 -24.26
N GLN A 158 8.49 6.70 -24.24
CA GLN A 158 7.56 6.76 -25.37
C GLN A 158 6.87 8.13 -25.36
N GLY A 159 7.41 9.09 -26.13
CA GLY A 159 6.80 10.43 -26.23
C GLY A 159 6.89 11.25 -24.94
N ASN A 160 8.00 11.12 -24.19
CA ASN A 160 8.26 11.70 -22.86
C ASN A 160 7.55 11.01 -21.68
N GLU A 161 6.73 10.00 -21.93
CA GLU A 161 6.11 9.20 -20.88
C GLU A 161 6.73 7.79 -20.81
N SER A 162 6.78 7.24 -19.62
CA SER A 162 7.18 5.86 -19.35
C SER A 162 5.96 5.05 -18.94
N LEU A 163 5.74 3.91 -19.61
CA LEU A 163 4.63 3.00 -19.36
C LEU A 163 5.15 1.73 -18.66
N PHE A 164 4.54 1.40 -17.53
CA PHE A 164 4.82 0.18 -16.76
C PHE A 164 3.54 -0.63 -16.73
N GLN A 165 3.58 -1.88 -17.19
CA GLN A 165 2.45 -2.80 -17.15
C GLN A 165 2.90 -4.03 -16.40
N ILE A 166 2.21 -4.41 -15.33
CA ILE A 166 2.53 -5.58 -14.51
C ILE A 166 1.27 -6.40 -14.24
N ASP A 167 1.43 -7.72 -14.29
CA ASP A 167 0.37 -8.73 -14.25
C ASP A 167 0.71 -9.81 -13.21
N GLY A 168 -0.32 -10.42 -12.63
CA GLY A 168 -0.25 -11.33 -11.50
C GLY A 168 0.24 -10.62 -10.25
N VAL A 169 -0.18 -9.37 -10.04
CA VAL A 169 0.34 -8.51 -8.99
C VAL A 169 -0.25 -8.88 -7.63
N SER A 170 0.61 -8.94 -6.63
CA SER A 170 0.21 -8.93 -5.23
C SER A 170 1.01 -7.90 -4.44
N LEU A 171 0.33 -7.12 -3.59
CA LEU A 171 0.94 -6.18 -2.65
C LEU A 171 0.64 -6.63 -1.23
N ASN A 172 1.68 -6.81 -0.41
CA ASN A 172 1.58 -7.26 0.98
C ASN A 172 0.73 -8.55 1.13
N GLY A 173 0.80 -9.44 0.14
CA GLY A 173 0.01 -10.68 0.11
C GLY A 173 -1.40 -10.55 -0.46
N GLN A 174 -1.88 -9.33 -0.74
CA GLN A 174 -3.19 -9.10 -1.37
C GLN A 174 -3.08 -9.10 -2.88
N THR A 175 -3.94 -9.86 -3.55
CA THR A 175 -3.97 -9.90 -5.02
C THR A 175 -4.62 -8.64 -5.60
N LEU A 176 -3.87 -7.94 -6.45
CA LEU A 176 -4.30 -6.77 -7.20
C LEU A 176 -4.45 -7.03 -8.70
N ASP A 177 -4.02 -8.20 -9.17
CA ASP A 177 -4.14 -8.68 -10.54
C ASP A 177 -3.31 -7.86 -11.54
N TYR A 178 -3.82 -6.73 -12.03
CA TYR A 178 -3.17 -5.89 -13.03
C TYR A 178 -2.93 -4.45 -12.54
N ILE A 179 -1.72 -3.95 -12.77
CA ILE A 179 -1.38 -2.53 -12.56
C ILE A 179 -0.74 -1.97 -13.83
N GLU A 180 -1.21 -0.80 -14.24
CA GLU A 180 -0.63 0.00 -15.31
C GLU A 180 -0.23 1.37 -14.79
N VAL A 181 1.02 1.78 -15.01
CA VAL A 181 1.56 3.06 -14.55
C VAL A 181 2.06 3.87 -15.73
N HIS A 182 1.61 5.10 -15.83
CA HIS A 182 2.11 6.12 -16.73
C HIS A 182 2.89 7.12 -15.90
N ALA A 183 4.15 7.37 -16.24
CA ALA A 183 5.00 8.29 -15.48
C ALA A 183 5.83 9.18 -16.39
N ASP A 184 5.85 10.48 -16.08
CA ASP A 184 6.77 11.46 -16.66
C ASP A 184 7.70 11.96 -15.56
N PHE A 185 8.96 11.52 -15.64
CA PHE A 185 10.06 11.96 -14.79
C PHE A 185 11.09 12.80 -15.55
N SER A 186 10.79 13.20 -16.79
CA SER A 186 11.70 13.97 -17.66
C SER A 186 11.80 15.44 -17.24
N LYS A 187 10.81 15.93 -16.49
CA LYS A 187 10.73 17.31 -16.00
C LYS A 187 10.94 17.35 -14.48
N PRO A 188 11.31 18.51 -13.91
CA PRO A 188 11.35 18.71 -12.46
C PRO A 188 9.98 18.44 -11.81
N HIS A 189 8.89 18.73 -12.54
CA HIS A 189 7.57 18.31 -12.14
C HIS A 189 7.36 16.83 -12.48
N LYS A 190 7.39 15.99 -11.44
CA LYS A 190 7.22 14.54 -11.58
C LYS A 190 5.74 14.21 -11.53
N ILE A 191 5.24 13.52 -12.54
CA ILE A 191 3.83 13.07 -12.60
C ILE A 191 3.80 11.56 -12.77
N LEU A 192 2.92 10.91 -12.03
CA LEU A 192 2.65 9.49 -12.16
C LEU A 192 1.14 9.23 -12.03
N ALA A 193 0.61 8.37 -12.88
CA ALA A 193 -0.75 7.86 -12.80
C ALA A 193 -0.72 6.34 -12.88
N ALA A 194 -1.15 5.66 -11.82
CA ALA A 194 -1.29 4.22 -11.76
C ALA A 194 -2.78 3.83 -11.78
N TYR A 195 -3.12 2.86 -12.63
CA TYR A 195 -4.42 2.24 -12.77
C TYR A 195 -4.32 0.82 -12.22
N ILE A 196 -5.07 0.54 -11.15
CA ILE A 196 -5.10 -0.75 -10.47
C ILE A 196 -6.45 -1.40 -10.79
N LYS A 197 -6.41 -2.51 -11.51
CA LYS A 197 -7.57 -3.26 -11.97
C LYS A 197 -7.55 -4.64 -11.33
N PRO A 198 -8.15 -4.80 -10.13
CA PRO A 198 -8.16 -6.08 -9.47
C PRO A 198 -9.31 -6.94 -9.98
N TYR A 199 -9.18 -8.26 -9.89
CA TYR A 199 -10.28 -9.17 -10.24
C TYR A 199 -11.49 -8.94 -9.32
N CYS A 200 -12.61 -8.49 -9.86
CA CYS A 200 -13.84 -8.27 -9.09
C CYS A 200 -15.08 -8.48 -9.96
N THR A 201 -16.23 -8.62 -9.31
CA THR A 201 -17.52 -8.92 -9.96
C THR A 201 -18.13 -7.72 -10.70
N THR A 202 -17.68 -6.51 -10.36
CA THR A 202 -18.07 -5.24 -11.00
C THR A 202 -16.90 -4.65 -11.79
N ASP A 203 -17.10 -3.62 -12.61
CA ASP A 203 -15.99 -2.89 -13.23
C ASP A 203 -15.28 -2.01 -12.17
N CYS A 204 -14.35 -2.62 -11.41
CA CYS A 204 -13.59 -1.91 -10.38
C CYS A 204 -12.29 -1.36 -10.94
N LEU A 205 -12.09 -0.07 -10.73
CA LEU A 205 -10.86 0.62 -11.06
C LEU A 205 -10.48 1.50 -9.87
N ALA A 206 -9.24 1.37 -9.44
CA ALA A 206 -8.60 2.37 -8.59
C ALA A 206 -7.52 3.10 -9.38
N VAL A 207 -7.43 4.41 -9.15
CA VAL A 207 -6.50 5.31 -9.82
C VAL A 207 -5.72 6.04 -8.75
N LEU A 208 -4.39 5.90 -8.80
CA LEU A 208 -3.45 6.66 -7.98
C LEU A 208 -2.75 7.68 -8.87
N LYS A 209 -2.89 8.96 -8.55
CA LYS A 209 -2.17 10.06 -9.19
C LYS A 209 -1.19 10.62 -8.19
N PHE A 210 0.06 10.77 -8.60
CA PHE A 210 1.12 11.41 -7.83
C PHE A 210 1.67 12.58 -8.64
N ASN A 211 1.88 13.69 -7.95
CA ASN A 211 2.49 14.87 -8.54
C ASN A 211 3.47 15.48 -7.53
N SER A 212 4.66 15.84 -7.98
CA SER A 212 5.70 16.43 -7.13
C SER A 212 6.35 17.61 -7.82
N LEU A 213 6.60 18.68 -7.07
CA LEU A 213 7.37 19.84 -7.50
C LEU A 213 8.21 20.34 -6.33
N ALA A 214 9.53 20.37 -6.51
CA ALA A 214 10.49 20.69 -5.46
C ALA A 214 10.27 19.82 -4.21
N GLN A 215 9.93 20.43 -3.07
CA GLN A 215 9.75 19.73 -1.79
C GLN A 215 8.29 19.41 -1.45
N LYS A 216 7.35 19.74 -2.34
CA LYS A 216 5.93 19.45 -2.14
C LYS A 216 5.51 18.34 -3.08
N SER A 217 4.76 17.38 -2.55
CA SER A 217 4.10 16.38 -3.38
C SER A 217 2.68 16.12 -2.91
N ALA A 218 1.86 15.62 -3.81
CA ALA A 218 0.50 15.24 -3.52
C ALA A 218 0.20 13.87 -4.14
N VAL A 219 -0.65 13.12 -3.44
CA VAL A 219 -1.18 11.84 -3.90
C VAL A 219 -2.70 11.95 -3.90
N LYS A 220 -3.34 11.61 -5.02
CA LYS A 220 -4.77 11.38 -5.10
C LYS A 220 -5.02 9.92 -5.43
N PHE A 221 -5.62 9.19 -4.51
CA PHE A 221 -5.98 7.79 -4.69
C PHE A 221 -7.50 7.65 -4.61
N SER A 222 -8.12 7.21 -5.70
CA SER A 222 -9.58 7.12 -5.80
C SER A 222 -10.01 5.86 -6.51
N GLY A 223 -11.18 5.33 -6.18
CA GLY A 223 -11.74 4.18 -6.88
C GLY A 223 -13.25 4.15 -6.80
N LYS A 224 -13.85 3.35 -7.69
CA LYS A 224 -15.28 3.08 -7.73
C LYS A 224 -15.52 1.57 -7.62
N ASN A 225 -16.55 1.20 -6.87
CA ASN A 225 -16.95 -0.19 -6.61
C ASN A 225 -15.77 -1.08 -6.16
N PHE A 226 -14.78 -0.52 -5.45
CA PHE A 226 -13.57 -1.25 -5.10
C PHE A 226 -13.82 -2.15 -3.89
N PRO A 227 -13.27 -3.38 -3.81
CA PRO A 227 -13.48 -4.26 -2.66
C PRO A 227 -12.92 -3.64 -1.37
N MET A 228 -13.74 -3.53 -0.33
CA MET A 228 -13.39 -2.79 0.89
C MET A 228 -12.22 -3.43 1.64
N GLU A 229 -12.22 -4.76 1.75
CA GLU A 229 -11.17 -5.54 2.42
C GLU A 229 -9.81 -5.32 1.75
N ARG A 230 -9.81 -5.23 0.41
CA ARG A 230 -8.59 -4.91 -0.36
C ARG A 230 -8.14 -3.49 -0.09
N LEU A 231 -9.05 -2.52 -0.07
CA LEU A 231 -8.71 -1.13 0.24
C LEU A 231 -8.14 -0.99 1.65
N LEU A 232 -8.78 -1.58 2.67
CA LEU A 232 -8.31 -1.56 4.05
C LEU A 232 -6.91 -2.18 4.14
N SER A 233 -6.67 -3.31 3.48
CA SER A 233 -5.34 -3.92 3.48
C SER A 233 -4.29 -3.09 2.74
N LEU A 234 -4.64 -2.41 1.64
CA LEU A 234 -3.75 -1.48 0.93
C LEU A 234 -3.33 -0.31 1.82
N LEU A 235 -4.27 0.20 2.62
CA LEU A 235 -4.05 1.28 3.59
C LEU A 235 -3.47 0.78 4.91
N SER A 236 -3.19 -0.51 5.06
CA SER A 236 -2.76 -1.12 6.34
C SER A 236 -3.71 -0.79 7.51
N PHE A 237 -5.01 -0.68 7.22
CA PHE A 237 -6.06 -0.47 8.22
C PHE A 237 -6.61 -1.82 8.71
N PRO A 238 -7.15 -1.87 9.95
CA PRO A 238 -7.82 -3.06 10.46
C PRO A 238 -8.93 -3.52 9.52
N ASN A 239 -9.06 -4.83 9.31
CA ASN A 239 -10.15 -5.40 8.51
C ASN A 239 -11.44 -5.45 9.34
N THR A 240 -12.13 -4.32 9.45
CA THR A 240 -13.34 -4.17 10.26
C THR A 240 -14.63 -4.17 9.44
N MET A 241 -14.53 -4.16 8.10
CA MET A 241 -15.67 -3.99 7.22
C MET A 241 -15.46 -4.64 5.86
N THR A 242 -16.53 -5.23 5.31
CA THR A 242 -16.55 -5.91 4.00
C THR A 242 -17.32 -5.12 2.95
N GLY A 243 -17.53 -5.66 1.75
CA GLY A 243 -18.40 -5.07 0.72
C GLY A 243 -17.66 -4.25 -0.33
N THR A 244 -18.37 -3.35 -1.03
CA THR A 244 -17.78 -2.51 -2.08
C THR A 244 -17.75 -1.05 -1.66
N THR A 245 -16.74 -0.30 -2.06
CA THR A 245 -16.61 1.11 -1.70
C THR A 245 -16.21 1.97 -2.88
N ASP A 246 -16.85 3.13 -2.97
CA ASP A 246 -16.29 4.27 -3.68
C ASP A 246 -15.42 5.03 -2.68
N PHE A 247 -14.26 5.52 -3.13
CA PHE A 247 -13.37 6.25 -2.25
C PHE A 247 -12.60 7.35 -2.98
N ASN A 248 -12.22 8.37 -2.22
CA ASN A 248 -11.33 9.43 -2.67
C ASN A 248 -10.42 9.83 -1.51
N ILE A 249 -9.12 9.67 -1.71
CA ILE A 249 -8.08 9.96 -0.74
C ILE A 249 -7.15 10.98 -1.36
N GLN A 250 -6.91 12.09 -0.66
CA GLN A 250 -6.01 13.15 -1.07
C GLN A 250 -5.00 13.37 0.05
N LEU A 251 -3.71 13.25 -0.26
CA LEU A 251 -2.62 13.39 0.69
C LEU A 251 -1.68 14.47 0.19
N ALA A 252 -1.23 15.33 1.10
CA ALA A 252 -0.25 16.38 0.83
C ALA A 252 0.99 16.16 1.68
N PHE A 253 2.15 16.24 1.04
CA PHE A 253 3.45 15.98 1.64
C PHE A 253 4.37 17.19 1.49
N ALA A 254 5.20 17.41 2.50
CA ALA A 254 6.31 18.33 2.46
C ALA A 254 7.59 17.59 2.89
N GLN A 255 8.67 17.71 2.11
CA GLN A 255 9.96 17.06 2.40
C GLN A 255 9.85 15.54 2.63
N SER A 256 8.89 14.89 1.95
CA SER A 256 8.56 13.46 2.10
C SER A 256 7.94 13.06 3.46
N GLU A 257 7.36 14.01 4.20
CA GLU A 257 6.52 13.78 5.37
C GLU A 257 5.06 14.14 5.07
N LEU A 258 4.13 13.36 5.60
CA LEU A 258 2.70 13.54 5.42
C LEU A 258 2.21 14.71 6.29
N MET A 259 1.74 15.78 5.66
CA MET A 259 1.31 17.00 6.36
C MET A 259 -0.20 16.99 6.60
N GLN A 260 -0.95 16.67 5.55
CA GLN A 260 -2.40 16.74 5.55
C GLN A 260 -3.00 15.63 4.70
N GLY A 261 -4.22 15.24 5.02
CA GLY A 261 -4.97 14.27 4.23
C GLY A 261 -6.47 14.46 4.33
N GLN A 262 -7.19 14.07 3.28
CA GLN A 262 -8.64 13.96 3.24
C GLN A 262 -9.00 12.57 2.73
N PHE A 263 -9.92 11.90 3.42
CA PHE A 263 -10.34 10.54 3.10
C PHE A 263 -11.86 10.50 3.10
N ASP A 264 -12.44 10.17 1.96
CA ASP A 264 -13.88 9.99 1.83
C ASP A 264 -14.15 8.56 1.35
N PHE A 265 -15.01 7.86 2.08
CA PHE A 265 -15.40 6.48 1.82
C PHE A 265 -16.93 6.38 1.75
N ASN A 266 -17.42 5.63 0.77
CA ASN A 266 -18.83 5.30 0.61
C ASN A 266 -18.95 3.81 0.32
N ALA A 267 -19.00 3.02 1.39
CA ALA A 267 -19.12 1.58 1.32
C ALA A 267 -20.59 1.15 1.24
N ARG A 268 -20.86 0.07 0.51
CA ARG A 268 -22.19 -0.44 0.20
C ARG A 268 -22.21 -1.95 0.29
N ASP A 269 -23.38 -2.48 0.66
CA ASP A 269 -23.72 -3.90 0.64
C ASP A 269 -22.64 -4.77 1.29
N GLY A 270 -22.38 -4.52 2.57
CA GLY A 270 -21.32 -5.19 3.33
C GLY A 270 -21.72 -5.46 4.77
N GLU A 271 -20.74 -5.86 5.57
CA GLU A 271 -20.91 -6.14 6.98
C GLU A 271 -19.83 -5.43 7.81
N LEU A 272 -20.24 -4.89 8.96
CA LEU A 272 -19.31 -4.55 10.03
C LEU A 272 -18.94 -5.83 10.77
N LEU A 273 -17.64 -6.13 10.80
CA LEU A 273 -17.12 -7.37 11.36
C LEU A 273 -16.97 -7.28 12.88
N GLY A 274 -17.35 -8.36 13.57
CA GLY A 274 -17.09 -8.53 15.01
C GLY A 274 -17.97 -7.70 15.94
N ILE A 275 -18.98 -6.99 15.41
CA ILE A 275 -20.00 -6.32 16.21
C ILE A 275 -21.41 -6.58 15.69
N ASN A 276 -22.31 -6.95 16.59
CA ASN A 276 -23.74 -7.03 16.32
C ASN A 276 -24.46 -5.86 17.02
N LEU A 277 -24.66 -4.77 16.28
CA LEU A 277 -25.30 -3.55 16.79
C LEU A 277 -26.77 -3.78 17.14
N LEU A 278 -27.44 -4.72 16.46
CA LEU A 278 -28.84 -5.05 16.74
C LEU A 278 -28.98 -5.81 18.06
N ASP A 279 -28.13 -6.80 18.31
CA ASP A 279 -28.08 -7.53 19.58
C ASP A 279 -27.77 -6.57 20.74
N LEU A 280 -26.78 -5.70 20.56
CA LEU A 280 -26.43 -4.67 21.53
C LEU A 280 -27.61 -3.74 21.83
N LEU A 281 -28.43 -3.38 20.83
CA LEU A 281 -29.63 -2.57 21.04
C LEU A 281 -30.80 -3.33 21.66
N SER A 282 -30.99 -4.60 21.31
CA SER A 282 -32.10 -5.43 21.79
C SER A 282 -32.15 -5.54 23.32
N GLN A 283 -30.99 -5.45 23.98
CA GLN A 283 -30.89 -5.43 25.44
C GLN A 283 -31.46 -4.16 26.09
N TYR A 284 -31.58 -3.07 25.34
CA TYR A 284 -31.98 -1.75 25.87
C TYR A 284 -33.23 -1.16 25.21
N PHE A 285 -33.62 -1.68 24.05
CA PHE A 285 -34.80 -1.25 23.31
C PHE A 285 -35.91 -2.29 23.47
N PRO A 286 -37.12 -1.90 23.94
CA PRO A 286 -38.29 -2.78 23.95
C PRO A 286 -38.88 -2.85 22.53
N ILE A 287 -38.06 -3.26 21.55
CA ILE A 287 -38.49 -3.49 20.18
C ILE A 287 -38.63 -5.00 20.01
N ASN A 288 -39.87 -5.44 19.75
CA ASN A 288 -40.13 -6.78 19.26
C ASN A 288 -39.70 -6.79 17.78
N TYR A 289 -38.44 -7.15 17.52
CA TYR A 289 -38.00 -7.45 16.16
C TYR A 289 -38.62 -8.79 15.76
N ASN A 290 -39.07 -8.93 14.50
CA ASN A 290 -39.50 -10.24 14.00
C ASN A 290 -38.34 -11.23 14.20
N ASP A 291 -38.64 -12.39 14.78
CA ASP A 291 -37.64 -13.41 15.12
C ASP A 291 -36.75 -13.77 13.92
N GLU A 292 -37.22 -13.65 12.69
CA GLU A 292 -36.43 -13.85 11.46
C GLU A 292 -35.14 -12.99 11.36
N LEU A 293 -35.13 -11.75 11.89
CA LEU A 293 -33.94 -10.88 11.88
C LEU A 293 -32.93 -11.23 12.99
N LEU A 294 -33.35 -12.01 13.98
CA LEU A 294 -32.54 -12.49 15.11
C LEU A 294 -32.24 -14.00 15.01
N GLN A 295 -32.90 -14.71 14.10
CA GLN A 295 -32.73 -16.13 13.80
C GLN A 295 -31.43 -16.35 13.02
N GLY A 296 -30.34 -16.33 13.78
CA GLY A 296 -28.98 -16.44 13.27
C GLY A 296 -28.15 -15.37 13.94
N LYS A 297 -27.64 -15.66 15.15
CA LYS A 297 -26.72 -14.78 15.88
C LYS A 297 -25.42 -14.64 15.10
N SER A 298 -25.43 -13.84 14.05
CA SER A 298 -24.22 -13.38 13.39
C SER A 298 -23.53 -12.40 14.32
N MET A 299 -22.22 -12.55 14.47
CA MET A 299 -21.39 -11.59 15.20
C MET A 299 -21.20 -10.29 14.42
N ASN A 300 -21.64 -10.23 13.16
CA ASN A 300 -21.46 -9.09 12.27
C ASN A 300 -22.77 -8.30 12.10
N THR A 301 -22.65 -7.02 11.76
CA THR A 301 -23.80 -6.17 11.44
C THR A 301 -23.85 -5.90 9.94
N PRO A 302 -24.85 -6.41 9.20
CA PRO A 302 -25.01 -6.08 7.80
C PRO A 302 -25.43 -4.62 7.62
N TYR A 303 -24.92 -3.98 6.58
CA TYR A 303 -25.26 -2.61 6.23
C TYR A 303 -25.54 -2.45 4.73
N GLN A 304 -26.44 -1.51 4.43
CA GLN A 304 -26.72 -1.04 3.08
C GLN A 304 -25.71 0.02 2.64
N THR A 305 -25.42 0.98 3.52
CA THR A 305 -24.43 2.03 3.26
C THR A 305 -23.64 2.38 4.52
N ALA A 306 -22.32 2.55 4.40
CA ALA A 306 -21.46 3.10 5.42
C ALA A 306 -20.60 4.22 4.79
N ILE A 307 -20.92 5.46 5.14
CA ILE A 307 -20.26 6.66 4.62
C ILE A 307 -19.37 7.23 5.71
N SER A 308 -18.13 7.57 5.36
CA SER A 308 -17.22 8.25 6.26
C SER A 308 -16.43 9.35 5.55
N SER A 309 -16.19 10.45 6.27
CA SER A 309 -15.31 11.53 5.84
C SER A 309 -14.33 11.83 6.97
N LEU A 310 -13.03 11.80 6.65
CA LEU A 310 -11.95 11.97 7.61
C LEU A 310 -10.94 12.99 7.11
N SER A 311 -10.38 13.76 8.02
CA SER A 311 -9.30 14.71 7.77
C SER A 311 -8.10 14.38 8.65
N LEU A 312 -6.91 14.45 8.08
CA LEU A 312 -5.65 14.24 8.77
C LEU A 312 -4.90 15.56 8.85
N GLU A 313 -4.50 15.92 10.06
CA GLU A 313 -3.60 17.03 10.33
C GLU A 313 -2.74 16.68 11.54
N ASN A 314 -1.43 16.94 11.49
CA ASN A 314 -0.50 16.70 12.60
C ASN A 314 -0.61 15.28 13.22
N ASN A 315 -0.71 14.25 12.37
CA ASN A 315 -0.88 12.84 12.74
C ASN A 315 -2.19 12.45 13.44
N LEU A 316 -3.11 13.40 13.63
CA LEU A 316 -4.45 13.14 14.15
C LEU A 316 -5.43 12.99 12.99
N LEU A 317 -6.01 11.80 12.86
CA LEU A 317 -7.05 11.51 11.88
C LEU A 317 -8.42 11.79 12.52
N THR A 318 -9.00 12.93 12.21
CA THR A 318 -10.33 13.33 12.67
C THR A 318 -11.38 12.67 11.80
N VAL A 319 -12.31 11.95 12.41
CA VAL A 319 -13.49 11.40 11.75
C VAL A 319 -14.60 12.45 11.80
N ASN A 320 -14.71 13.25 10.74
CA ASN A 320 -15.67 14.37 10.65
C ASN A 320 -17.11 13.88 10.64
N LYS A 321 -17.35 12.76 9.96
CA LYS A 321 -18.69 12.17 9.83
C LYS A 321 -18.61 10.67 9.64
N ILE A 322 -19.50 9.96 10.31
CA ILE A 322 -19.89 8.58 10.06
C ILE A 322 -21.39 8.59 9.81
N SER A 323 -21.84 7.92 8.75
CA SER A 323 -23.25 7.65 8.50
C SER A 323 -23.41 6.19 8.13
N LEU A 324 -24.10 5.44 8.97
CA LEU A 324 -24.35 4.02 8.82
C LEU A 324 -25.83 3.78 8.59
N LYS A 325 -26.16 3.02 7.54
CA LYS A 325 -27.52 2.56 7.27
C LYS A 325 -27.52 1.04 7.22
N THR A 326 -28.23 0.44 8.14
CA THR A 326 -28.48 -1.01 8.20
C THR A 326 -29.96 -1.29 7.91
N PRO A 327 -30.39 -2.55 7.77
CA PRO A 327 -31.82 -2.87 7.62
C PRO A 327 -32.69 -2.35 8.78
N ALA A 328 -32.18 -2.41 10.02
CA ALA A 328 -32.94 -2.08 11.22
C ALA A 328 -32.58 -0.73 11.87
N LEU A 329 -31.40 -0.19 11.56
CA LEU A 329 -30.77 0.91 12.31
C LEU A 329 -30.13 1.95 11.40
N LEU A 330 -30.15 3.20 11.87
CA LEU A 330 -29.39 4.34 11.36
C LEU A 330 -28.36 4.74 12.43
N GLY A 331 -27.13 4.95 12.00
CA GLY A 331 -26.03 5.41 12.85
C GLY A 331 -25.44 6.73 12.34
N GLU A 332 -25.19 7.66 13.25
CA GLU A 332 -24.47 8.90 12.96
C GLU A 332 -23.39 9.13 14.00
N GLY A 333 -22.21 9.54 13.57
CA GLY A 333 -21.07 9.62 14.47
C GLY A 333 -19.93 10.49 14.00
N ASN A 334 -18.97 10.65 14.89
CA ASN A 334 -17.71 11.36 14.68
C ASN A 334 -16.67 10.83 15.68
N GLY A 335 -15.44 11.30 15.57
CA GLY A 335 -14.40 10.95 16.52
C GLY A 335 -13.01 11.27 16.03
N ALA A 336 -12.02 10.61 16.61
CA ALA A 336 -10.63 10.78 16.24
C ALA A 336 -9.86 9.46 16.35
N ILE A 337 -8.80 9.35 15.55
CA ILE A 337 -7.86 8.24 15.53
C ILE A 337 -6.45 8.83 15.59
N ASP A 338 -5.67 8.42 16.58
CA ASP A 338 -4.23 8.68 16.63
C ASP A 338 -3.53 7.65 15.75
N LEU A 339 -2.91 8.11 14.65
CA LEU A 339 -2.24 7.22 13.70
C LEU A 339 -0.91 6.67 14.21
N HIS A 340 -0.30 7.24 15.25
CA HIS A 340 0.94 6.73 15.83
C HIS A 340 0.66 5.57 16.81
N THR A 341 -0.28 5.79 17.71
CA THR A 341 -0.64 4.79 18.73
C THR A 341 -1.68 3.80 18.23
N MET A 342 -2.41 4.12 17.15
CA MET A 342 -3.58 3.39 16.67
C MET A 342 -4.67 3.28 17.75
N GLN A 343 -4.86 4.36 18.50
CA GLN A 343 -5.98 4.52 19.43
C GLN A 343 -7.13 5.26 18.75
N CYS A 344 -8.35 4.75 18.91
CA CYS A 344 -9.57 5.41 18.46
C CYS A 344 -10.37 5.95 19.64
N ASP A 345 -11.11 7.03 19.39
CA ASP A 345 -12.21 7.49 20.22
C ASP A 345 -13.35 7.93 19.28
N ILE A 346 -14.33 7.05 19.08
CA ILE A 346 -15.43 7.21 18.13
C ILE A 346 -16.75 7.21 18.88
N ASN A 347 -17.54 8.25 18.67
CA ASN A 347 -18.92 8.34 19.15
C ASN A 347 -19.87 8.00 18.01
N LEU A 348 -20.75 7.04 18.25
CA LEU A 348 -21.77 6.60 17.31
C LEU A 348 -23.13 6.63 18.00
N THR A 349 -24.06 7.39 17.44
CA THR A 349 -25.45 7.43 17.90
C THR A 349 -26.30 6.57 16.98
N LEU A 350 -26.89 5.51 17.54
CA LEU A 350 -27.80 4.62 16.82
C LEU A 350 -29.26 5.01 17.05
N SER A 351 -30.08 4.83 16.03
CA SER A 351 -31.54 4.97 16.09
C SER A 351 -32.20 3.92 15.20
N ALA A 352 -33.43 3.55 15.51
CA ALA A 352 -34.16 2.57 14.69
C ALA A 352 -34.62 3.19 13.34
N THR A 353 -34.61 2.40 12.28
CA THR A 353 -35.21 2.78 10.98
C THR A 353 -36.74 2.86 11.07
N ASN A 354 -37.34 2.11 12.00
CA ASN A 354 -38.78 2.13 12.24
C ASN A 354 -39.20 3.47 12.87
N GLU A 355 -40.07 4.22 12.18
CA GLU A 355 -40.61 5.52 12.62
C GLU A 355 -41.20 5.48 14.05
N LYS A 356 -41.75 4.33 14.48
CA LYS A 356 -42.31 4.13 15.83
C LYS A 356 -41.26 4.29 16.95
N TYR A 357 -39.98 4.07 16.65
CA TYR A 357 -38.88 4.05 17.62
C TYR A 357 -37.75 5.04 17.27
N LYS A 358 -37.90 5.82 16.20
CA LYS A 358 -36.90 6.77 15.67
C LYS A 358 -36.45 7.84 16.68
N LYS A 359 -37.30 8.17 17.66
CA LYS A 359 -36.98 9.14 18.72
C LYS A 359 -35.95 8.63 19.73
N LEU A 360 -35.78 7.31 19.86
CA LEU A 360 -34.89 6.72 20.84
C LEU A 360 -33.48 6.62 20.23
N LYS A 361 -32.54 7.37 20.81
CA LYS A 361 -31.15 7.46 20.34
C LYS A 361 -30.21 6.81 21.33
N LEU A 362 -29.44 5.80 20.91
CA LEU A 362 -28.43 5.15 21.74
C LEU A 362 -27.03 5.66 21.40
N PRO A 363 -26.40 6.49 22.26
CA PRO A 363 -25.02 6.85 22.11
C PRO A 363 -24.10 5.71 22.57
N ILE A 364 -23.21 5.29 21.68
CA ILE A 364 -22.16 4.29 21.89
C ILE A 364 -20.82 4.99 21.69
N ARG A 365 -19.90 4.81 22.63
CA ARG A 365 -18.52 5.26 22.49
C ARG A 365 -17.60 4.06 22.35
N PHE A 366 -16.90 4.00 21.23
CA PHE A 366 -15.82 3.06 20.96
C PHE A 366 -14.49 3.73 21.29
N PHE A 367 -13.65 3.09 22.10
CA PHE A 367 -12.40 3.69 22.55
C PHE A 367 -11.28 2.65 22.67
N ASP A 368 -10.05 3.11 22.94
CA ASP A 368 -8.83 2.30 23.06
C ASP A 368 -8.30 1.83 21.69
N SER A 369 -7.87 0.59 21.52
CA SER A 369 -7.23 0.13 20.28
C SER A 369 -8.18 0.07 19.08
N CYS A 370 -7.80 0.67 17.94
CA CYS A 370 -8.56 0.56 16.68
C CYS A 370 -8.69 -0.88 16.16
N TYR A 371 -7.81 -1.79 16.58
CA TYR A 371 -7.82 -3.19 16.14
C TYR A 371 -8.80 -4.06 16.94
N SER A 372 -9.14 -3.62 18.16
CA SER A 372 -10.05 -4.31 19.06
C SER A 372 -10.67 -3.28 20.01
N PRO A 373 -11.54 -2.39 19.50
CA PRO A 373 -12.05 -1.28 20.28
C PRO A 373 -12.91 -1.80 21.44
N GLN A 374 -12.71 -1.21 22.61
CA GLN A 374 -13.66 -1.35 23.71
C GLN A 374 -14.87 -0.46 23.43
N TYR A 375 -16.04 -0.80 23.98
CA TYR A 375 -17.22 0.04 23.84
C TYR A 375 -17.92 0.27 25.18
N LYS A 376 -18.55 1.43 25.31
CA LYS A 376 -19.44 1.75 26.43
C LYS A 376 -20.68 2.49 25.93
N LEU A 377 -21.79 2.29 26.64
CA LEU A 377 -23.03 3.03 26.41
C LEU A 377 -23.05 4.29 27.25
N GLU A 378 -23.33 5.42 26.63
CA GLU A 378 -23.47 6.69 27.36
C GLU A 378 -24.93 6.90 27.77
N LEU A 379 -25.37 6.12 28.77
CA LEU A 379 -26.73 6.15 29.32
C LEU A 379 -26.98 7.41 30.16
N ASN A 380 -27.04 8.55 29.50
CA ASN A 380 -27.22 9.86 30.11
C ASN A 380 -28.69 10.09 30.58
N LYS A 381 -28.93 11.18 31.32
CA LYS A 381 -30.28 11.55 31.81
C LYS A 381 -31.29 11.68 30.66
N ASP A 382 -30.85 12.10 29.48
CA ASP A 382 -31.70 12.30 28.32
C ASP A 382 -32.20 10.96 27.75
N PHE A 383 -31.31 9.98 27.56
CA PHE A 383 -31.70 8.63 27.13
C PHE A 383 -32.73 8.01 28.07
N ARG A 384 -32.51 8.12 29.39
CA ARG A 384 -33.47 7.61 30.40
C ARG A 384 -34.83 8.30 30.29
N LYS A 385 -34.86 9.60 29.97
CA LYS A 385 -36.09 10.36 29.73
C LYS A 385 -36.79 9.92 28.45
N GLN A 386 -36.06 9.73 27.36
CA GLN A 386 -36.58 9.22 26.09
C GLN A 386 -37.23 7.83 26.29
N LEU A 387 -36.54 6.92 26.97
CA LEU A 387 -37.06 5.58 27.26
C LEU A 387 -38.33 5.63 28.12
N LYS A 388 -38.33 6.44 29.19
CA LYS A 388 -39.51 6.61 30.06
C LYS A 388 -40.72 7.16 29.28
N ASN A 389 -40.50 8.10 28.37
CA ASN A 389 -41.56 8.66 27.53
C ASN A 389 -42.10 7.61 26.55
N LEU A 390 -41.21 6.84 25.91
CA LEU A 390 -41.61 5.77 24.99
C LEU A 390 -42.45 4.70 25.69
N ILE A 391 -42.05 4.26 26.89
CA ILE A 391 -42.81 3.29 27.68
C ILE A 391 -44.19 3.86 28.06
N LYS A 392 -44.26 5.13 28.49
CA LYS A 392 -45.53 5.80 28.79
C LYS A 392 -46.47 5.91 27.59
N GLU A 393 -45.94 6.14 26.40
CA GLU A 393 -46.72 6.17 25.15
C GLU A 393 -47.24 4.78 24.72
N LYS A 394 -46.63 3.69 25.21
CA LYS A 394 -46.99 2.31 24.84
C LYS A 394 -47.88 1.60 25.86
N LEU A 395 -47.87 2.07 27.11
CA LEU A 395 -48.71 1.59 28.21
C LEU A 395 -50.01 2.39 28.39
N LYS A 396 -50.21 3.43 27.57
CA LYS A 396 -51.53 4.02 27.31
C LYS A 396 -52.14 3.31 26.12
#